data_AF-A0AAD9FLT3-F1
#
_entry.id   AF-A0AAD9FLT3-F1
#
_cell.length_a   1.000
_cell.length_b   1.000
_cell.length_c   1.000
_cell.angle_alpha   90.00
_cell.angle_beta   90.00
_cell.angle_gamma   90.00
#
_symmetry.space_group_name_H-M   'P 1'
#
loop_
_entity.id
_entity.type
_entity.pdbx_description
1 polymer ?
#
loop_
_entity_poly.entity_id
_entity_poly.type
_entity_poly.pdbx_seq_one_letter_code
_entity_poly.pdbx_strand_id
1 'polypeptide(L)'
;MEKSTLGFFVLVLTIVQTSNSLVEGLESTRIYDYTKYHPMDEIYKWMEDVERENPELVSSAVYGRTFEGKNITLLKTRLWRKSRSTPPSGNSCLGVDLNRNFNANWGTVGVSFDSCANTYCGKEAGSEPEATAVMDFVGKMVSVGKAAAAEMKKLHGMGYTVGTSPQILWVLL
;
A
#
# COMPACT_ATOMS: atom_id res chain seq x y z
N MET A 1 -35.57 -73.55 36.75
CA MET A 1 -34.81 -72.64 37.63
C MET A 1 -33.79 -71.91 36.76
N GLU A 2 -33.71 -70.59 36.63
CA GLU A 2 -34.55 -69.43 36.90
C GLU A 2 -33.58 -68.24 36.80
N LYS A 3 -33.76 -67.33 35.82
CA LYS A 3 -33.24 -65.94 35.76
C LYS A 3 -31.70 -65.74 35.82
N SER A 4 -31.03 -64.91 35.02
CA SER A 4 -31.30 -64.08 33.82
C SER A 4 -29.92 -63.90 33.11
N THR A 5 -29.69 -63.19 32.00
CA THR A 5 -30.45 -62.16 31.25
C THR A 5 -30.09 -62.24 29.75
N LEU A 6 -30.77 -61.47 28.92
CA LEU A 6 -30.36 -61.12 27.55
C LEU A 6 -28.98 -60.41 27.56
N GLY A 7 -28.20 -60.41 26.47
CA GLY A 7 -28.43 -60.99 25.15
C GLY A 7 -27.23 -60.76 24.22
N PHE A 8 -27.12 -61.59 23.19
CA PHE A 8 -26.03 -61.63 22.22
C PHE A 8 -26.03 -60.40 21.30
N PHE A 9 -24.87 -59.77 21.05
CA PHE A 9 -24.50 -59.26 19.71
C PHE A 9 -23.02 -58.89 19.62
N VAL A 10 -22.27 -59.66 18.83
CA VAL A 10 -20.93 -59.33 18.34
C VAL A 10 -21.09 -58.82 16.91
N LEU A 11 -20.62 -57.60 16.60
CA LEU A 11 -19.62 -57.28 15.54
C LEU A 11 -19.49 -55.75 15.33
N VAL A 12 -18.24 -55.28 15.15
CA VAL A 12 -17.79 -53.96 14.63
C VAL A 12 -18.43 -52.67 15.16
N LEU A 13 -17.66 -51.95 16.00
CA LEU A 13 -17.74 -50.48 16.10
C LEU A 13 -16.35 -49.80 16.15
N THR A 14 -15.41 -50.32 15.36
CA THR A 14 -14.06 -49.74 15.15
C THR A 14 -14.06 -48.60 14.12
N ILE A 15 -15.00 -47.65 14.24
CA ILE A 15 -15.13 -46.49 13.31
C ILE A 15 -15.35 -45.15 14.08
N VAL A 16 -15.38 -45.15 15.41
CA VAL A 16 -15.67 -43.95 16.23
C VAL A 16 -14.45 -43.44 17.02
N GLN A 17 -13.23 -43.84 16.64
CA GLN A 17 -11.98 -43.25 17.15
C GLN A 17 -11.14 -42.55 16.08
N THR A 18 -11.50 -42.70 14.80
CA THR A 18 -10.77 -42.12 13.64
C THR A 18 -11.46 -40.89 13.03
N SER A 19 -12.55 -40.40 13.60
CA SER A 19 -13.18 -39.13 13.17
C SER A 19 -12.60 -37.89 13.83
N ASN A 20 -12.00 -38.00 15.03
CA ASN A 20 -11.41 -36.85 15.74
C ASN A 20 -9.97 -36.52 15.31
N SER A 21 -9.25 -37.43 14.65
CA SER A 21 -7.88 -37.19 14.19
C SER A 21 -7.79 -36.56 12.79
N LEU A 22 -8.93 -36.23 12.17
CA LEU A 22 -9.01 -35.64 10.81
C LEU A 22 -9.70 -34.27 10.78
N VAL A 23 -10.11 -33.73 11.93
CA VAL A 23 -10.81 -32.42 12.05
C VAL A 23 -10.15 -31.50 13.09
N GLU A 24 -8.83 -31.64 13.29
CA GLU A 24 -7.97 -30.61 13.92
C GLU A 24 -6.93 -30.03 12.93
N GLY A 25 -7.03 -30.36 11.65
CA GLY A 25 -6.05 -29.98 10.61
C GLY A 25 -6.54 -28.99 9.55
N LEU A 26 -7.73 -28.39 9.70
CA LEU A 26 -8.41 -27.69 8.59
C LEU A 26 -9.08 -26.34 8.92
N GLU A 27 -8.80 -25.67 10.05
CA GLU A 27 -9.31 -24.29 10.24
C GLU A 27 -8.42 -23.36 11.07
N SER A 28 -7.17 -23.20 10.63
CA SER A 28 -6.25 -22.09 10.95
C SER A 28 -5.14 -22.09 9.90
N THR A 29 -4.73 -21.01 9.24
CA THR A 29 -5.20 -19.61 9.24
C THR A 29 -4.85 -19.03 7.86
N ARG A 30 -5.77 -18.30 7.20
CA ARG A 30 -5.42 -17.51 5.99
C ARG A 30 -4.87 -16.12 6.33
N ILE A 31 -4.31 -15.99 7.54
CA ILE A 31 -3.92 -14.74 8.20
C ILE A 31 -2.63 -15.03 8.95
N TYR A 32 -1.53 -14.47 8.46
CA TYR A 32 -0.25 -14.50 9.18
C TYR A 32 -0.29 -13.52 10.37
N ASP A 33 0.21 -13.96 11.52
CA ASP A 33 0.08 -13.23 12.79
C ASP A 33 1.37 -12.48 13.13
N TYR A 34 1.49 -11.27 12.59
CA TYR A 34 2.65 -10.40 12.79
C TYR A 34 2.95 -10.01 14.26
N THR A 35 2.16 -10.46 15.24
CA THR A 35 2.33 -10.12 16.66
C THR A 35 3.09 -11.17 17.49
N LYS A 36 3.38 -12.35 16.91
CA LYS A 36 4.10 -13.44 17.60
C LYS A 36 5.35 -13.89 16.87
N TYR A 37 6.20 -14.66 17.57
CA TYR A 37 7.32 -15.36 16.96
C TYR A 37 6.82 -16.60 16.21
N HIS A 38 7.34 -16.81 15.00
CA HIS A 38 7.02 -17.93 14.12
C HIS A 38 8.25 -18.83 13.90
N PRO A 39 8.06 -20.16 13.71
CA PRO A 39 9.13 -21.05 13.27
C PRO A 39 9.51 -20.78 11.81
N MET A 40 10.70 -21.22 11.42
CA MET A 40 11.28 -20.88 10.11
C MET A 40 10.47 -21.39 8.90
N ASP A 41 9.82 -22.55 9.03
CA ASP A 41 8.96 -23.15 8.01
C ASP A 41 7.68 -22.34 7.77
N GLU A 42 7.03 -21.83 8.83
CA GLU A 42 5.93 -20.88 8.71
C GLU A 42 6.38 -19.57 8.03
N ILE A 43 7.59 -19.08 8.35
CA ILE A 43 8.16 -17.87 7.71
C ILE A 43 8.43 -18.10 6.22
N TYR A 44 9.03 -19.23 5.82
CA TYR A 44 9.27 -19.54 4.40
C TYR A 44 7.95 -19.65 3.63
N LYS A 45 6.95 -20.34 4.20
CA LYS A 45 5.62 -20.44 3.59
C LYS A 45 4.95 -19.07 3.43
N TRP A 46 5.04 -18.21 4.44
CA TRP A 46 4.54 -16.83 4.36
C TRP A 46 5.24 -16.02 3.25
N MET A 47 6.56 -16.18 3.07
CA MET A 47 7.29 -15.52 1.98
C MET A 47 6.79 -15.96 0.59
N GLU A 48 6.51 -17.25 0.40
CA GLU A 48 5.93 -17.79 -0.83
C GLU A 48 4.49 -17.30 -1.05
N ASP A 49 3.67 -17.28 0.00
CA ASP A 49 2.29 -16.79 -0.04
C ASP A 49 2.24 -15.29 -0.43
N VAL A 50 3.10 -14.44 0.17
CA VAL A 50 3.18 -13.00 -0.14
C VAL A 50 3.61 -12.72 -1.58
N GLU A 51 4.60 -13.45 -2.11
CA GLU A 51 5.02 -13.36 -3.51
C GLU A 51 3.91 -13.82 -4.48
N ARG A 52 3.22 -14.92 -4.15
CA ARG A 52 2.11 -15.46 -4.94
C ARG A 52 0.89 -14.52 -4.98
N GLU A 53 0.61 -13.82 -3.89
CA GLU A 53 -0.52 -12.90 -3.79
C GLU A 53 -0.24 -11.52 -4.41
N ASN A 54 1.03 -11.11 -4.53
CA ASN A 54 1.42 -9.78 -5.00
C ASN A 54 2.57 -9.84 -6.05
N PRO A 55 2.47 -10.65 -7.12
CA PRO A 55 3.58 -10.96 -8.03
C PRO A 55 4.09 -9.76 -8.84
N GLU A 56 3.32 -8.68 -8.95
CA GLU A 56 3.72 -7.42 -9.59
C GLU A 56 4.46 -6.44 -8.67
N LEU A 57 4.47 -6.71 -7.36
CA LEU A 57 5.07 -5.89 -6.29
C LEU A 57 6.17 -6.60 -5.51
N VAL A 58 6.11 -7.92 -5.33
CA VAL A 58 7.05 -8.71 -4.53
C VAL A 58 7.65 -9.81 -5.39
N SER A 59 8.96 -10.03 -5.24
CA SER A 59 9.70 -11.14 -5.86
C SER A 59 10.69 -11.70 -4.86
N SER A 60 10.95 -13.01 -4.85
CA SER A 60 11.98 -13.60 -4.01
C SER A 60 13.31 -13.78 -4.75
N ALA A 61 14.42 -13.77 -4.00
CA ALA A 61 15.74 -14.09 -4.51
C ALA A 61 16.53 -14.89 -3.47
N VAL A 62 17.17 -15.99 -3.90
CA VAL A 62 18.09 -16.76 -3.06
C VAL A 62 19.45 -16.07 -3.08
N TYR A 63 19.88 -15.53 -1.95
CA TYR A 63 21.15 -14.82 -1.81
C TYR A 63 22.32 -15.76 -1.48
N GLY A 64 22.04 -16.90 -0.86
CA GLY A 64 23.05 -17.88 -0.47
C GLY A 64 22.45 -19.08 0.26
N ARG A 65 23.29 -19.82 0.98
CA ARG A 65 22.87 -20.94 1.84
C ARG A 65 23.48 -20.82 3.24
N THR A 66 22.78 -21.32 4.24
CA THR A 66 23.30 -21.49 5.60
C THR A 66 24.32 -22.63 5.66
N PHE A 67 25.02 -22.75 6.79
CA PHE A 67 25.92 -23.88 7.05
C PHE A 67 25.19 -25.24 6.97
N GLU A 68 23.93 -25.29 7.37
CA GLU A 68 23.05 -26.47 7.23
C GLU A 68 22.51 -26.70 5.80
N GLY A 69 22.93 -25.88 4.83
CA GLY A 69 22.50 -25.98 3.42
C GLY A 69 21.13 -25.37 3.12
N LYS A 70 20.45 -24.72 4.08
CA LYS A 70 19.14 -24.09 3.86
C LYS A 70 19.28 -22.80 3.05
N ASN A 71 18.38 -22.54 2.11
CA ASN A 71 18.44 -21.32 1.29
C ASN A 71 18.17 -20.07 2.13
N ILE A 72 19.01 -19.05 1.94
CA ILE A 72 18.80 -17.71 2.48
C ILE A 72 18.03 -16.91 1.42
N THR A 73 16.71 -16.88 1.56
CA THR A 73 15.81 -16.16 0.66
C THR A 73 15.60 -14.74 1.15
N LEU A 74 15.57 -13.77 0.24
CA LEU A 74 15.21 -12.38 0.49
C LEU A 74 13.97 -12.00 -0.33
N LEU A 75 13.01 -11.33 0.30
CA LEU A 75 11.92 -10.66 -0.43
C LEU A 75 12.41 -9.31 -0.95
N LYS A 76 12.30 -9.13 -2.26
CA LYS A 76 12.57 -7.88 -2.97
C LYS A 76 11.24 -7.23 -3.34
N THR A 77 10.95 -6.09 -2.72
CA THR A 77 9.81 -5.26 -3.09
C THR A 77 10.15 -4.36 -4.27
N ARG A 78 9.13 -4.05 -5.08
CA ARG A 78 9.19 -3.09 -6.17
C ARG A 78 9.10 -1.68 -5.59
N LEU A 79 10.25 -1.03 -5.40
CA LEU A 79 10.39 0.34 -4.88
C LEU A 79 9.87 1.41 -5.87
N TRP A 80 8.62 1.28 -6.34
CA TRP A 80 8.03 2.18 -7.33
C TRP A 80 7.55 3.47 -6.67
N ARG A 81 8.13 4.61 -7.08
CA ARG A 81 7.83 5.95 -6.54
C ARG A 81 6.79 6.74 -7.34
N LYS A 82 6.74 6.51 -8.66
CA LYS A 82 6.05 7.37 -9.63
C LYS A 82 4.60 6.96 -9.86
N SER A 83 3.85 7.74 -10.64
CA SER A 83 2.56 7.31 -11.22
C SER A 83 2.74 6.07 -12.12
N ARG A 84 1.65 5.60 -12.73
CA ARG A 84 1.67 4.48 -13.69
C ARG A 84 1.34 4.91 -15.13
N SER A 85 1.46 6.20 -15.43
CA SER A 85 1.23 6.75 -16.78
C SER A 85 2.12 6.11 -17.84
N THR A 86 1.61 6.04 -19.05
CA THR A 86 2.30 5.47 -20.22
C THR A 86 3.55 6.28 -20.57
N PRO A 87 4.61 5.62 -21.09
CA PRO A 87 5.86 6.31 -21.33
C PRO A 87 5.72 7.30 -22.51
N PRO A 88 6.52 8.38 -22.56
CA PRO A 88 6.61 9.22 -23.75
C PRO A 88 7.06 8.42 -24.98
N SER A 89 6.65 8.85 -26.18
CA SER A 89 7.04 8.25 -27.45
C SER A 89 8.56 8.11 -27.55
N GLY A 90 9.04 6.88 -27.78
CA GLY A 90 10.48 6.57 -27.85
C GLY A 90 11.12 6.10 -26.55
N ASN A 91 10.38 5.97 -25.45
CA ASN A 91 10.88 5.41 -24.18
C ASN A 91 9.94 4.29 -23.66
N SER A 92 10.44 3.42 -22.78
CA SER A 92 9.69 2.37 -22.07
C SER A 92 9.45 2.69 -20.59
N CYS A 93 10.09 3.72 -20.05
CA CYS A 93 10.03 4.10 -18.64
C CYS A 93 8.69 4.76 -18.26
N LEU A 94 7.90 4.03 -17.49
CA LEU A 94 6.58 4.45 -17.00
C LEU A 94 6.65 5.54 -15.93
N GLY A 95 5.59 6.33 -15.84
CA GLY A 95 5.24 7.16 -14.69
C GLY A 95 6.00 8.48 -14.55
N VAL A 96 5.36 9.41 -13.86
CA VAL A 96 5.87 10.74 -13.47
C VAL A 96 5.95 10.83 -11.93
N ASP A 97 6.91 11.59 -11.41
CA ASP A 97 6.93 11.94 -9.99
C ASP A 97 5.84 12.97 -9.71
N LEU A 98 4.71 12.53 -9.14
CA LEU A 98 3.58 13.40 -8.79
C LEU A 98 4.01 14.58 -7.91
N ASN A 99 4.99 14.38 -7.02
CA ASN A 99 5.53 15.45 -6.16
C ASN A 99 6.53 16.38 -6.90
N ARG A 100 6.60 16.29 -8.23
CA ARG A 100 7.31 17.21 -9.14
C ARG A 100 6.43 17.69 -10.30
N ASN A 101 5.17 17.27 -10.36
CA ASN A 101 4.25 17.59 -11.47
C ASN A 101 3.36 18.82 -11.20
N PHE A 102 3.38 19.39 -9.99
CA PHE A 102 2.58 20.58 -9.65
C PHE A 102 3.13 21.87 -10.28
N ASN A 103 2.24 22.82 -10.58
CA ASN A 103 2.61 24.15 -11.11
C ASN A 103 3.14 25.08 -10.00
N ALA A 104 4.31 24.76 -9.46
CA ALA A 104 5.01 25.53 -8.44
C ALA A 104 6.50 25.63 -8.83
N ASN A 105 6.85 26.62 -9.66
CA ASN A 105 8.17 26.73 -10.31
C ASN A 105 8.60 25.42 -11.00
N TRP A 106 7.65 24.80 -11.73
CA TRP A 106 7.84 23.53 -12.40
C TRP A 106 9.03 23.55 -13.36
N GLY A 107 9.74 22.42 -13.49
CA GLY A 107 10.85 22.26 -14.43
C GLY A 107 12.17 22.95 -14.01
N THR A 108 12.27 23.54 -12.81
CA THR A 108 13.44 24.33 -12.39
C THR A 108 14.53 23.52 -11.66
N VAL A 109 14.39 23.28 -10.35
CA VAL A 109 15.41 22.67 -9.49
C VAL A 109 14.87 21.40 -8.83
N GLY A 110 15.71 20.37 -8.71
CA GLY A 110 15.35 19.11 -8.04
C GLY A 110 14.39 18.21 -8.85
N VAL A 111 14.38 18.39 -10.17
CA VAL A 111 13.58 17.67 -11.17
C VAL A 111 14.48 16.98 -12.21
N SER A 112 13.90 16.09 -13.02
CA SER A 112 14.51 15.59 -14.24
C SER A 112 13.52 15.64 -15.40
N PHE A 113 14.03 15.81 -16.63
CA PHE A 113 13.26 15.66 -17.87
C PHE A 113 13.45 14.28 -18.53
N ASP A 114 14.34 13.44 -18.01
CA ASP A 114 14.43 12.03 -18.40
C ASP A 114 13.28 11.24 -17.75
N SER A 115 12.43 10.60 -18.58
CA SER A 115 11.31 9.79 -18.10
C SER A 115 11.72 8.51 -17.37
N CYS A 116 12.98 8.10 -17.42
CA CYS A 116 13.51 7.01 -16.59
C CYS A 116 13.90 7.45 -15.17
N ALA A 117 14.10 8.74 -14.92
CA ALA A 117 14.45 9.23 -13.60
C ALA A 117 13.30 9.08 -12.58
N ASN A 118 13.66 8.84 -11.32
CA ASN A 118 12.72 8.81 -10.18
C ASN A 118 12.12 10.19 -9.84
N THR A 119 12.72 11.27 -10.36
CA THR A 119 12.32 12.68 -10.17
C THR A 119 11.77 13.30 -11.47
N TYR A 120 11.38 12.48 -12.45
CA TYR A 120 10.81 12.94 -13.72
C TYR A 120 9.57 13.82 -13.47
N CYS A 121 9.60 15.07 -13.94
CA CYS A 121 8.54 16.05 -13.65
C CYS A 121 7.32 16.00 -14.59
N GLY A 122 7.35 15.15 -15.62
CA GLY A 122 6.30 15.05 -16.64
C GLY A 122 6.60 15.90 -17.87
N LYS A 123 5.63 15.98 -18.79
CA LYS A 123 5.75 16.79 -20.02
C LYS A 123 5.49 18.28 -19.77
N GLU A 124 4.62 18.56 -18.79
CA GLU A 124 4.20 19.89 -18.35
C GLU A 124 3.68 19.79 -16.91
N ALA A 125 3.47 20.92 -16.25
CA ALA A 125 2.82 20.96 -14.95
C ALA A 125 1.36 20.53 -15.06
N GLY A 126 0.93 19.55 -14.27
CA GLY A 126 -0.41 18.95 -14.35
C GLY A 126 -0.58 17.90 -15.45
N SER A 127 0.50 17.39 -16.06
CA SER A 127 0.38 16.33 -17.07
C SER A 127 -0.28 15.05 -16.54
N GLU A 128 -0.21 14.80 -15.22
CA GLU A 128 -0.82 13.63 -14.59
C GLU A 128 -2.24 13.95 -14.08
N PRO A 129 -3.24 13.09 -14.35
CA PRO A 129 -4.62 13.32 -13.91
C PRO A 129 -4.75 13.36 -12.38
N GLU A 130 -3.92 12.62 -11.63
CA GLU A 130 -3.89 12.65 -10.18
C GLU A 130 -3.40 14.00 -9.64
N ALA A 131 -2.38 14.60 -10.27
CA ALA A 131 -1.88 15.92 -9.89
C ALA A 131 -2.90 17.02 -10.23
N THR A 132 -3.51 16.95 -11.41
CA THR A 132 -4.55 17.90 -11.85
C THR A 132 -5.80 17.83 -10.98
N ALA A 133 -6.27 16.64 -10.58
CA ALA A 133 -7.40 16.51 -9.65
C ALA A 133 -7.15 17.20 -8.29
N VAL A 134 -5.93 17.11 -7.77
CA VAL A 134 -5.52 17.81 -6.53
C VAL A 134 -5.46 19.32 -6.75
N MET A 135 -4.88 19.78 -7.87
CA MET A 135 -4.82 21.22 -8.19
C MET A 135 -6.21 21.84 -8.36
N ASP A 136 -7.14 21.15 -9.03
CA ASP A 136 -8.52 21.59 -9.20
C ASP A 136 -9.28 21.66 -7.87
N PHE A 137 -9.10 20.66 -7.01
CA PHE A 137 -9.73 20.63 -5.68
C PHE A 137 -9.23 21.77 -4.80
N VAL A 138 -7.90 21.98 -4.74
CA VAL A 138 -7.29 23.08 -4.00
C VAL A 138 -7.68 24.44 -4.60
N GLY A 139 -7.72 24.55 -5.93
CA GLY A 139 -8.15 25.76 -6.64
C GLY A 139 -9.59 26.18 -6.28
N LYS A 140 -10.51 25.22 -6.18
CA LYS A 140 -11.89 25.45 -5.71
C LYS A 140 -11.93 25.92 -4.25
N MET A 141 -11.14 25.33 -3.35
CA MET A 141 -11.07 25.81 -1.96
C MET A 141 -10.49 27.24 -1.86
N VAL A 142 -9.45 27.53 -2.64
CA VAL A 142 -8.83 28.86 -2.70
C VAL A 142 -9.79 29.91 -3.26
N SER A 143 -10.66 29.57 -4.22
CA SER A 143 -11.65 30.53 -4.74
C SER A 143 -12.70 30.91 -3.68
N VAL A 144 -13.18 29.94 -2.89
CA VAL A 144 -14.07 30.18 -1.74
C VAL A 144 -13.39 31.04 -0.68
N GLY A 145 -12.14 30.73 -0.33
CA GLY A 145 -11.36 31.54 0.60
C GLY A 145 -11.16 32.98 0.12
N LYS A 146 -10.94 33.19 -1.19
CA LYS A 146 -10.80 34.54 -1.79
C LYS A 146 -12.10 35.33 -1.74
N ALA A 147 -13.25 34.69 -1.94
CA ALA A 147 -14.55 35.32 -1.75
C ALA A 147 -14.76 35.75 -0.29
N ALA A 148 -14.50 34.86 0.68
CA ALA A 148 -14.60 35.18 2.10
C ALA A 148 -13.64 36.33 2.52
N ALA A 149 -12.40 36.31 2.04
CA ALA A 149 -11.42 37.39 2.24
C ALA A 149 -11.89 38.74 1.67
N ALA A 150 -12.55 38.73 0.51
CA ALA A 150 -13.10 39.94 -0.09
C ALA A 150 -14.26 40.53 0.74
N GLU A 151 -15.15 39.69 1.28
CA GLU A 151 -16.22 40.16 2.17
C GLU A 151 -15.69 40.66 3.52
N MET A 152 -14.73 39.97 4.14
CA MET A 152 -14.09 40.45 5.37
C MET A 152 -13.37 41.79 5.16
N LYS A 153 -12.76 42.01 3.99
CA LYS A 153 -12.15 43.30 3.63
C LYS A 153 -13.19 44.42 3.54
N LYS A 154 -14.41 44.16 3.04
CA LYS A 154 -15.50 45.17 3.02
C LYS A 154 -15.98 45.52 4.44
N LEU A 155 -16.06 44.54 5.33
CA LEU A 155 -16.59 44.71 6.69
C LEU A 155 -15.58 45.31 7.67
N HIS A 156 -14.30 44.96 7.55
CA HIS A 156 -13.28 45.27 8.55
C HIS A 156 -12.07 46.04 8.00
N GLY A 157 -12.01 46.35 6.70
CA GLY A 157 -10.88 47.00 6.04
C GLY A 157 -9.61 46.14 5.88
N MET A 158 -9.46 45.10 6.70
CA MET A 158 -8.30 44.20 6.72
C MET A 158 -8.15 43.38 5.44
N GLY A 159 -6.94 43.30 4.92
CA GLY A 159 -6.59 42.44 3.79
C GLY A 159 -6.16 41.05 4.25
N TYR A 160 -6.72 40.00 3.64
CA TYR A 160 -6.39 38.60 3.95
C TYR A 160 -5.81 37.88 2.73
N THR A 161 -4.66 37.22 2.92
CA THR A 161 -4.05 36.34 1.91
C THR A 161 -4.50 34.91 2.12
N VAL A 162 -5.06 34.31 1.07
CA VAL A 162 -5.57 32.94 1.10
C VAL A 162 -4.48 31.98 0.63
N GLY A 163 -4.16 30.97 1.45
CA GLY A 163 -3.19 29.91 1.11
C GLY A 163 -1.81 30.04 1.78
N THR A 164 -1.59 31.02 2.65
CA THR A 164 -0.39 31.12 3.51
C THR A 164 -0.64 30.57 4.91
N SER A 165 0.43 30.10 5.58
CA SER A 165 0.39 29.70 7.00
C SER A 165 -0.21 30.82 7.88
N PRO A 166 -1.05 30.51 8.89
CA PRO A 166 -1.78 31.51 9.68
C PRO A 166 -0.93 32.39 10.63
N GLN A 167 0.40 32.44 10.46
CA GLN A 167 1.31 33.21 11.32
C GLN A 167 1.36 34.72 11.04
N ILE A 168 0.46 35.25 10.18
CA ILE A 168 0.27 36.71 10.02
C ILE A 168 -1.17 37.07 10.39
N LEU A 169 -1.49 36.84 11.65
CA LEU A 169 -2.62 37.46 12.37
C LEU A 169 -2.06 38.56 13.28
N TRP A 170 -1.48 39.59 12.66
CA TRP A 170 -1.16 40.85 13.33
C TRP A 170 -1.85 41.99 12.62
N VAL A 171 -2.49 42.85 13.41
CA VAL A 171 -3.07 44.11 12.94
C VAL A 171 -1.95 44.98 12.42
N LEU A 172 -1.90 45.19 11.11
CA LEU A 172 -1.22 46.34 10.53
C LEU A 172 -2.17 47.53 10.70
N LEU A 173 -1.75 48.47 11.56
CA LEU A 173 -2.38 49.78 11.77
C LEU A 173 -2.26 50.67 10.52
#